data_AF-A0A562MIJ1-F1
#
_entry.id   AF-A0A562MIJ1-F1
#
_cell.length_a   1.000
_cell.length_b   1.000
_cell.length_c   1.000
_cell.angle_alpha   90.00
_cell.angle_beta   90.00
_cell.angle_gamma   90.00
#
_symmetry.space_group_name_H-M   'P 1'
#
loop_
_entity.id
_entity.type
_entity.pdbx_description
1 polymer ?
#
loop_
_entity_poly.entity_id
_entity_poly.type
_entity_poly.pdbx_seq_one_letter_code
_entity_poly.pdbx_strand_id
1 'polypeptide(L)'
;MNEANANRTVIDLGRSIAHACIRDRPDQELTFPFSLLTLENYSANRPTPRLTVRDQFKVVDLSQRESGYWYEMNSEEVVEAAEGVDALPEFQRAFGHAETVDLYPTRAWIGVHEAMFRDTEALTSFIATRLVPRLLTAENHALLNGPHGLLNMPSIANVERVSGDPGICALEACNTVEQQGATAGGMFLNPRDYRTMVQTSDAVRKLESSGVRITRTRLVPENQGIEGDFDLGTRLFDAGCSTVKIGEAGKATDGGRIYRLEASFKERLVVSLPIAVVKCEMSHTGTTEEHRNVFFYYGVLIALQDNALVLPRASICFGLAFYAVYGLIRASISKTATSENATTIFATANVFLGFGTTFGKSTGGYLQNSVGPFQAIYFAVASIAALAICIPPVLPAER
;
A
#
# COMPACT_ATOMS: atom_id res chain seq x y z
N MET A 1 -14.54 -20.56 17.67
CA MET A 1 -14.37 -19.28 18.40
C MET A 1 -14.27 -19.66 19.88
N ASN A 2 -13.06 -19.76 20.42
CA ASN A 2 -12.79 -20.38 21.73
C ASN A 2 -13.25 -19.50 22.90
N GLU A 3 -13.92 -20.12 23.87
CA GLU A 3 -14.39 -19.54 25.14
C GLU A 3 -13.27 -19.01 26.07
N ALA A 4 -12.00 -19.06 25.65
CA ALA A 4 -10.86 -18.58 26.43
C ALA A 4 -10.72 -17.05 26.49
N ASN A 5 -11.48 -16.28 25.69
CA ASN A 5 -11.42 -14.82 25.67
C ASN A 5 -12.44 -14.10 26.59
N ALA A 6 -13.29 -14.84 27.32
CA ALA A 6 -14.44 -14.25 28.02
C ALA A 6 -14.13 -13.51 29.35
N ASN A 7 -12.89 -13.57 29.87
CA ASN A 7 -12.54 -13.03 31.20
C ASN A 7 -11.42 -11.98 31.23
N ARG A 8 -11.01 -11.40 30.10
CA ARG A 8 -10.16 -10.20 30.15
C ARG A 8 -11.03 -8.99 30.50
N THR A 9 -11.01 -8.58 31.78
CA THR A 9 -11.51 -7.28 32.22
C THR A 9 -10.98 -6.23 31.26
N VAL A 10 -11.87 -5.60 30.50
CA VAL A 10 -11.50 -4.53 29.56
C VAL A 10 -11.04 -3.35 30.39
N ILE A 11 -9.72 -3.24 30.59
CA ILE A 11 -9.13 -2.11 31.29
C ILE A 11 -9.30 -0.89 30.38
N ASP A 12 -10.14 0.06 30.80
CA ASP A 12 -10.19 1.39 30.20
C ASP A 12 -8.86 2.08 30.51
N LEU A 13 -7.95 2.04 29.54
CA LEU A 13 -6.61 2.57 29.68
C LEU A 13 -6.62 4.07 29.98
N GLY A 14 -7.48 4.82 29.26
CA GLY A 14 -7.58 6.27 29.45
C GLY A 14 -7.95 6.58 30.89
N ARG A 15 -8.92 5.84 31.43
CA ARG A 15 -9.37 5.95 32.82
C ARG A 15 -8.30 5.53 33.82
N SER A 16 -7.58 4.45 33.55
CA SER A 16 -6.52 3.93 34.42
C SER A 16 -5.37 4.92 34.53
N ILE A 17 -4.94 5.49 33.39
CA ILE A 17 -3.91 6.54 33.38
C ILE A 17 -4.44 7.79 34.09
N ALA A 18 -5.65 8.26 33.77
CA ALA A 18 -6.23 9.46 34.38
C ALA A 18 -6.31 9.35 35.92
N HIS A 19 -6.82 8.22 36.44
CA HIS A 19 -6.88 7.99 37.88
C HIS A 19 -5.49 7.97 38.53
N ALA A 20 -4.53 7.29 37.91
CA ALA A 20 -3.17 7.23 38.45
C ALA A 20 -2.50 8.63 38.45
N CYS A 21 -2.71 9.42 37.39
CA CYS A 21 -2.22 10.79 37.31
C CYS A 21 -2.79 11.70 38.41
N ILE A 22 -4.08 11.56 38.71
CA ILE A 22 -4.76 12.38 39.73
C ILE A 22 -4.34 11.94 41.14
N ARG A 23 -4.17 10.64 41.37
CA ARG A 23 -3.78 10.07 42.67
C ARG A 23 -2.32 10.37 43.03
N ASP A 24 -1.39 10.14 42.11
CA ASP A 24 0.04 10.02 42.43
C ASP A 24 0.84 11.31 42.18
N ARG A 25 0.17 12.40 41.78
CA ARG A 25 0.75 13.72 41.42
C ARG A 25 1.66 13.69 40.18
N PRO A 26 1.86 14.84 39.50
CA PRO A 26 2.38 14.87 38.12
C PRO A 26 3.90 14.76 37.96
N ASP A 27 4.64 14.28 38.96
CA ASP A 27 6.12 14.17 38.92
C ASP A 27 6.62 12.71 39.04
N GLN A 28 5.76 11.71 38.81
CA GLN A 28 6.07 10.30 39.02
C GLN A 28 6.04 9.46 37.73
N GLU A 29 6.89 8.44 37.68
CA GLU A 29 6.82 7.34 36.71
C GLU A 29 5.90 6.24 37.24
N LEU A 30 4.87 5.92 36.46
CA LEU A 30 3.86 4.91 36.75
C LEU A 30 4.09 3.71 35.85
N THR A 31 4.21 2.52 36.43
CA THR A 31 4.31 1.27 35.67
C THR A 31 3.00 0.51 35.75
N PHE A 32 2.50 0.10 34.59
CA PHE A 32 1.29 -0.69 34.43
C PHE A 32 1.67 -2.13 34.05
N PRO A 33 1.16 -3.15 34.76
CA PRO A 33 1.49 -4.56 34.54
C PRO A 33 0.68 -5.16 33.38
N PHE A 34 0.46 -4.38 32.34
CA PHE A 34 -0.21 -4.81 31.13
C PHE A 34 0.36 -4.06 29.93
N SER A 35 0.38 -4.71 28.77
CA SER A 35 0.68 -4.04 27.51
C SER A 35 -0.42 -3.02 27.22
N LEU A 36 -0.02 -1.75 27.00
CA LEU A 36 -0.90 -0.64 26.60
C LEU A 36 -1.79 -0.98 25.39
N LEU A 37 -1.52 -2.08 24.68
CA LEU A 37 -2.04 -2.39 23.35
C LEU A 37 -2.91 -3.65 23.27
N THR A 38 -3.32 -4.26 24.39
CA THR A 38 -4.48 -5.18 24.42
C THR A 38 -5.83 -4.45 24.23
N LEU A 39 -5.78 -3.29 23.57
CA LEU A 39 -6.84 -2.33 23.25
C LEU A 39 -7.73 -2.79 22.08
N GLU A 40 -8.08 -4.07 22.02
CA GLU A 40 -9.09 -4.59 21.08
C GLU A 40 -10.45 -3.84 21.20
N ASN A 41 -10.61 -3.02 22.24
CA ASN A 41 -11.81 -2.23 22.50
C ASN A 41 -11.67 -0.72 22.25
N TYR A 42 -10.78 -0.28 21.36
CA TYR A 42 -10.84 1.10 20.85
C TYR A 42 -12.09 1.30 19.97
N SER A 43 -13.22 1.44 20.66
CA SER A 43 -14.60 1.68 20.23
C SER A 43 -15.45 0.44 19.90
N ALA A 44 -16.10 -0.11 20.93
CA ALA A 44 -17.28 -0.97 20.80
C ALA A 44 -18.46 -0.33 20.01
N ASN A 45 -18.35 0.95 19.61
CA ASN A 45 -19.40 1.72 18.93
C ASN A 45 -19.00 2.21 17.52
N ARG A 46 -17.89 1.75 16.93
CA ARG A 46 -17.52 2.08 15.54
C ARG A 46 -17.64 0.87 14.63
N PRO A 47 -18.21 1.02 13.41
CA PRO A 47 -18.28 -0.07 12.44
C PRO A 47 -16.85 -0.54 12.11
N THR A 48 -16.62 -1.84 12.32
CA THR A 48 -15.36 -2.61 12.16
C THR A 48 -14.07 -1.80 12.30
N PRO A 49 -13.31 -1.92 13.41
CA PRO A 49 -12.04 -1.24 13.56
C PRO A 49 -11.14 -1.55 12.36
N ARG A 50 -10.51 -0.51 11.80
CA ARG A 50 -9.50 -0.70 10.76
C ARG A 50 -8.41 -1.60 11.33
N LEU A 51 -8.06 -2.68 10.61
CA LEU A 51 -6.91 -3.50 10.96
C LEU A 51 -5.68 -2.59 11.15
N THR A 52 -5.04 -2.74 12.30
CA THR A 52 -3.77 -2.09 12.60
C THR A 52 -2.62 -2.88 11.98
N VAL A 53 -1.40 -2.34 12.06
CA VAL A 53 -0.21 -3.09 11.62
C VAL A 53 0.02 -4.29 12.54
N ARG A 54 -0.19 -4.10 13.84
CA ARG A 54 -0.06 -5.12 14.88
C ARG A 54 -0.96 -6.33 14.64
N ASP A 55 -2.20 -6.11 14.17
CA ASP A 55 -3.20 -7.18 13.98
C ASP A 55 -2.82 -8.22 12.91
N GLN A 56 -1.81 -7.92 12.10
CA GLN A 56 -1.25 -8.86 11.12
C GLN A 56 -0.23 -9.83 11.75
N PHE A 57 0.25 -9.56 12.96
CA PHE A 57 1.32 -10.31 13.58
C PHE A 57 0.84 -11.15 14.77
N LYS A 58 1.41 -12.34 14.89
CA LYS A 58 1.31 -13.10 16.14
C LYS A 58 2.16 -12.46 17.22
N VAL A 59 1.51 -12.08 18.32
CA VAL A 59 2.16 -11.47 19.48
C VAL A 59 2.63 -12.54 20.47
N VAL A 60 3.85 -12.38 20.97
CA VAL A 60 4.43 -13.15 22.08
C VAL A 60 4.60 -12.24 23.28
N ASP A 61 3.88 -12.54 24.36
CA ASP A 61 3.96 -11.79 25.62
C ASP A 61 5.08 -12.34 26.51
N LEU A 62 6.18 -11.59 26.59
CA LEU A 62 7.37 -11.97 27.36
C LEU A 62 7.18 -11.82 28.86
N SER A 63 6.11 -11.17 29.34
CA SER A 63 5.78 -11.16 30.77
C SER A 63 5.36 -12.54 31.28
N GLN A 64 4.90 -13.42 30.38
CA GLN A 64 4.44 -14.76 30.72
C GLN A 64 5.49 -15.85 30.46
N ARG A 65 6.45 -15.59 29.57
CA ARG A 65 7.43 -16.59 29.14
C ARG A 65 8.66 -15.93 28.54
N GLU A 66 9.84 -16.28 29.04
CA GLU A 66 11.09 -16.05 28.30
C GLU A 66 11.16 -17.01 27.12
N SER A 67 11.35 -16.48 25.92
CA SER A 67 11.45 -17.29 24.72
C SER A 67 12.54 -16.77 23.80
N GLY A 68 13.51 -17.65 23.53
CA GLY A 68 14.31 -17.57 22.32
C GLY A 68 13.45 -17.83 21.08
N TYR A 69 14.02 -17.59 19.91
CA TYR A 69 13.34 -17.82 18.63
C TYR A 69 14.29 -18.44 17.61
N TRP A 70 13.68 -19.18 16.69
CA TRP A 70 14.36 -19.70 15.52
C TRP A 70 14.12 -18.77 14.33
N TYR A 71 15.13 -18.67 13.46
CA TYR A 71 15.05 -17.87 12.25
C TYR A 71 15.83 -18.54 11.11
N GLU A 72 15.38 -18.25 9.89
CA GLU A 72 16.02 -18.67 8.65
C GLU A 72 17.29 -17.83 8.42
N MET A 73 18.40 -18.49 8.17
CA MET A 73 19.66 -17.83 7.87
C MET A 73 19.74 -17.43 6.40
N ASN A 74 20.29 -16.25 6.14
CA ASN A 74 20.75 -15.86 4.81
C ASN A 74 22.12 -16.52 4.55
N SER A 75 22.18 -17.85 4.43
CA SER A 75 23.44 -18.54 4.11
C SER A 75 23.51 -18.91 2.63
N GLU A 76 24.67 -18.67 2.03
CA GLU A 76 25.09 -19.29 0.76
C GLU A 76 25.47 -20.77 0.94
N GLU A 77 25.49 -21.26 2.20
CA GLU A 77 25.66 -22.69 2.51
C GLU A 77 24.41 -23.44 2.05
N VAL A 78 24.53 -24.06 0.88
CA VAL A 78 23.57 -25.01 0.35
C VAL A 78 23.52 -26.21 1.30
N VAL A 79 22.43 -26.32 2.05
CA VAL A 79 22.11 -27.57 2.74
C VAL A 79 21.79 -28.60 1.66
N GLU A 80 22.31 -29.82 1.76
CA GLU A 80 21.91 -30.91 0.86
C GLU A 80 20.39 -31.07 0.95
N ALA A 81 19.70 -30.72 -0.14
CA ALA A 81 18.27 -30.86 -0.23
C ALA A 81 17.91 -32.36 -0.28
N ALA A 82 16.70 -32.68 0.17
CA ALA A 82 16.22 -34.05 0.13
C ALA A 82 16.04 -34.51 -1.33
N GLU A 83 16.43 -35.75 -1.64
CA GLU A 83 16.36 -36.31 -3.00
C GLU A 83 14.97 -36.07 -3.64
N GLY A 84 14.96 -35.37 -4.78
CA GLY A 84 13.74 -35.14 -5.57
C GLY A 84 12.99 -33.83 -5.27
N VAL A 85 13.47 -33.01 -4.33
CA VAL A 85 12.93 -31.65 -4.03
C VAL A 85 13.99 -30.55 -4.10
N ASP A 86 15.15 -30.85 -4.70
CA ASP A 86 16.31 -29.96 -4.82
C ASP A 86 16.05 -28.59 -5.47
N ALA A 87 14.89 -28.41 -6.12
CA ALA A 87 14.50 -27.18 -6.80
C ALA A 87 13.63 -26.23 -5.95
N LEU A 88 13.13 -26.65 -4.78
CA LEU A 88 12.22 -25.85 -3.97
C LEU A 88 12.99 -24.92 -2.99
N PRO A 89 12.74 -23.60 -3.00
CA PRO A 89 13.50 -22.62 -2.20
C PRO A 89 13.52 -22.88 -0.70
N GLU A 90 12.46 -23.44 -0.14
CA GLU A 90 12.28 -23.68 1.30
C GLU A 90 13.13 -24.85 1.83
N PHE A 91 13.55 -25.79 0.97
CA PHE A 91 14.35 -26.95 1.35
C PHE A 91 15.85 -26.66 1.43
N GLN A 92 16.29 -25.50 0.92
CA GLN A 92 17.70 -25.13 0.85
C GLN A 92 18.15 -24.22 2.01
N ARG A 93 17.27 -23.99 3.00
CA ARG A 93 17.49 -22.98 4.05
C ARG A 93 18.04 -23.60 5.33
N ALA A 94 19.06 -22.94 5.88
CA ALA A 94 19.57 -23.22 7.22
C ALA A 94 18.82 -22.39 8.28
N PHE A 95 18.81 -22.87 9.53
CA PHE A 95 18.13 -22.20 10.64
C PHE A 95 19.08 -21.91 11.79
N GLY A 96 18.93 -20.72 12.38
CA GLY A 96 19.60 -20.28 13.58
C GLY A 96 18.66 -20.16 14.76
N HIS A 97 19.23 -20.11 15.96
CA HIS A 97 18.52 -19.87 17.21
C HIS A 97 19.12 -18.66 17.93
N ALA A 98 18.26 -17.75 18.36
CA ALA A 98 18.62 -16.66 19.25
C ALA A 98 17.99 -16.92 20.63
N GLU A 99 18.82 -16.95 21.67
CA GLU A 99 18.35 -17.23 23.05
C GLU A 99 17.51 -16.09 23.64
N THR A 100 17.81 -14.85 23.27
CA THR A 100 17.14 -13.65 23.78
C THR A 100 16.67 -12.73 22.66
N VAL A 101 15.70 -11.87 22.99
CA VAL A 101 15.16 -10.85 22.09
C VAL A 101 15.39 -9.48 22.71
N ASP A 102 16.16 -8.64 22.02
CA ASP A 102 16.31 -7.24 22.42
C ASP A 102 15.04 -6.46 22.10
N LEU A 103 14.42 -5.91 23.14
CA LEU A 103 13.21 -5.09 23.01
C LEU A 103 13.55 -3.60 22.99
N TYR A 104 12.90 -2.86 22.10
CA TYR A 104 13.11 -1.43 21.93
C TYR A 104 11.89 -0.63 22.38
N PRO A 105 12.08 0.55 22.99
CA PRO A 105 10.97 1.34 23.47
C PRO A 105 10.23 2.05 22.34
N THR A 106 8.93 1.85 22.25
CA THR A 106 7.99 2.68 21.50
C THR A 106 7.40 3.73 22.46
N ARG A 107 7.47 5.02 22.09
CA ARG A 107 7.05 6.13 22.97
C ARG A 107 6.17 7.14 22.24
N ALA A 108 5.21 7.69 22.96
CA ALA A 108 4.43 8.84 22.52
C ALA A 108 4.06 9.72 23.71
N TRP A 109 3.83 11.01 23.45
CA TRP A 109 3.47 11.95 24.50
C TRP A 109 2.44 13.00 24.04
N ILE A 110 1.75 13.57 25.02
CA ILE A 110 0.84 14.69 24.87
C ILE A 110 1.13 15.75 25.94
N GLY A 111 0.84 17.02 25.62
CA GLY A 111 0.77 18.08 26.61
C GLY A 111 -0.62 18.15 27.22
N VAL A 112 -0.70 18.21 28.54
CA VAL A 112 -1.94 18.26 29.32
C VAL A 112 -1.90 19.51 30.19
N HIS A 113 -2.93 20.34 30.10
CA HIS A 113 -3.05 21.54 30.94
C HIS A 113 -3.39 21.16 32.39
N GLU A 114 -2.84 21.86 33.39
CA GLU A 114 -3.03 21.53 34.80
C GLU A 114 -4.50 21.50 35.25
N ALA A 115 -5.35 22.32 34.62
CA ALA A 115 -6.78 22.34 34.88
C ALA A 115 -7.47 20.99 34.56
N MET A 116 -6.94 20.21 33.60
CA MET A 116 -7.53 18.92 33.22
C MET A 116 -7.38 17.85 34.30
N PHE A 117 -6.41 17.98 35.22
CA PHE A 117 -6.27 17.04 36.34
C PHE A 117 -7.38 17.20 37.39
N ARG A 118 -8.22 18.23 37.28
CA ARG A 118 -9.41 18.40 38.13
C ARG A 118 -10.65 17.68 37.58
N ASP A 119 -10.59 17.21 36.33
CA ASP A 119 -11.69 16.56 35.64
C ASP A 119 -11.23 15.23 35.05
N THR A 120 -11.48 14.14 35.80
CA THR A 120 -11.09 12.78 35.43
C THR A 120 -11.72 12.35 34.10
N GLU A 121 -12.96 12.73 33.81
CA GLU A 121 -13.64 12.31 32.58
C GLU A 121 -13.04 13.04 31.37
N ALA A 122 -12.81 14.35 31.49
CA ALA A 122 -12.14 15.12 30.45
C ALA A 122 -10.71 14.60 30.19
N LEU A 123 -9.94 14.31 31.23
CA LEU A 123 -8.59 13.75 31.09
C LEU A 123 -8.61 12.36 30.45
N THR A 124 -9.52 11.49 30.88
CA THR A 124 -9.72 10.16 30.30
C THR A 124 -10.02 10.24 28.80
N SER A 125 -10.98 11.08 28.43
CA SER A 125 -11.37 11.31 27.03
C SER A 125 -10.22 11.89 26.21
N PHE A 126 -9.44 12.82 26.79
CA PHE A 126 -8.29 13.42 26.12
C PHE A 126 -7.16 12.43 25.89
N ILE A 127 -6.82 11.60 26.89
CA ILE A 127 -5.83 10.52 26.77
C ILE A 127 -6.28 9.53 25.70
N ALA A 128 -7.53 9.09 25.77
CA ALA A 128 -8.10 8.17 24.79
C ALA A 128 -7.99 8.76 23.38
N THR A 129 -8.39 10.01 23.16
CA THR A 129 -8.44 10.61 21.81
C THR A 129 -7.11 11.13 21.27
N ARG A 130 -6.11 11.38 22.13
CA ARG A 130 -4.83 11.99 21.71
C ARG A 130 -3.61 11.13 21.99
N LEU A 131 -3.46 10.59 23.19
CA LEU A 131 -2.27 9.82 23.54
C LEU A 131 -2.30 8.45 22.86
N VAL A 132 -3.42 7.74 22.95
CA VAL A 132 -3.54 6.38 22.39
C VAL A 132 -3.34 6.36 20.86
N PRO A 133 -4.00 7.20 20.03
CA PRO A 133 -3.74 7.22 18.60
C PRO A 133 -2.31 7.61 18.22
N ARG A 134 -1.66 8.50 19.00
CA ARG A 134 -0.25 8.84 18.80
C ARG A 134 0.65 7.66 19.10
N LEU A 135 0.36 6.93 20.17
CA LEU A 135 1.09 5.73 20.55
C LEU A 135 0.96 4.63 19.48
N LEU A 136 -0.25 4.35 19.00
CA LEU A 136 -0.49 3.40 17.88
C LEU A 136 0.19 3.83 16.58
N THR A 137 0.26 5.14 16.32
CA THR A 137 1.01 5.65 15.16
C THR A 137 2.51 5.45 15.33
N ALA A 138 3.04 5.66 16.54
CA ALA A 138 4.44 5.42 16.86
C ALA A 138 4.80 3.93 16.76
N GLU A 139 3.93 3.05 17.22
CA GLU A 139 4.04 1.59 17.06
C GLU A 139 4.10 1.21 15.58
N ASN A 140 3.09 1.60 14.79
CA ASN A 140 3.09 1.31 13.35
C ASN A 140 4.35 1.84 12.66
N HIS A 141 4.88 2.99 13.11
CA HIS A 141 6.15 3.50 12.60
C HIS A 141 7.31 2.59 13.01
N ALA A 142 7.42 2.17 14.27
CA ALA A 142 8.46 1.26 14.73
C ALA A 142 8.44 -0.07 13.97
N LEU A 143 7.25 -0.66 13.76
CA LEU A 143 7.06 -1.95 13.09
C LEU A 143 7.35 -1.89 11.57
N LEU A 144 7.09 -0.76 10.90
CA LEU A 144 7.28 -0.64 9.45
C LEU A 144 8.56 0.11 9.05
N ASN A 145 8.77 1.31 9.59
CA ASN A 145 9.84 2.24 9.20
C ASN A 145 10.92 2.46 10.27
N GLY A 146 10.79 1.82 11.43
CA GLY A 146 11.82 1.89 12.47
C GLY A 146 13.15 1.33 11.96
N PRO A 147 14.26 1.54 12.70
CA PRO A 147 15.57 0.95 12.37
C PRO A 147 15.52 -0.57 12.14
N HIS A 148 14.51 -1.22 12.71
CA HIS A 148 14.27 -2.63 12.54
C HIS A 148 12.86 -2.98 12.06
N GLY A 149 12.18 -2.02 11.40
CA GLY A 149 10.87 -2.24 10.80
C GLY A 149 10.96 -2.95 9.46
N LEU A 150 9.86 -3.58 9.03
CA LEU A 150 9.80 -4.44 7.83
C LEU A 150 10.34 -3.76 6.56
N LEU A 151 10.00 -2.49 6.31
CA LEU A 151 10.41 -1.79 5.09
C LEU A 151 11.94 -1.62 5.02
N ASN A 152 12.60 -1.55 6.17
CA ASN A 152 14.05 -1.37 6.26
C ASN A 152 14.82 -2.68 6.41
N MET A 153 14.14 -3.83 6.47
CA MET A 153 14.83 -5.12 6.60
C MET A 153 15.46 -5.54 5.26
N PRO A 154 16.78 -5.75 5.20
CA PRO A 154 17.48 -6.11 3.97
C PRO A 154 17.25 -7.56 3.53
N SER A 155 16.85 -8.43 4.46
CA SER A 155 16.56 -9.85 4.18
C SER A 155 15.24 -10.06 3.43
N ILE A 156 14.35 -9.06 3.40
CA ILE A 156 13.07 -9.14 2.70
C ILE A 156 13.31 -8.79 1.23
N ALA A 157 12.99 -9.74 0.35
CA ALA A 157 13.15 -9.60 -1.09
C ALA A 157 12.24 -8.52 -1.68
N ASN A 158 12.69 -7.88 -2.76
CA ASN A 158 11.84 -7.02 -3.59
C ASN A 158 11.36 -7.81 -4.80
N VAL A 159 10.05 -7.77 -5.06
CA VAL A 159 9.45 -8.22 -6.31
C VAL A 159 9.62 -7.11 -7.32
N GLU A 160 10.34 -7.42 -8.40
CA GLU A 160 10.50 -6.50 -9.51
C GLU A 160 9.15 -6.18 -10.15
N ARG A 161 9.02 -4.96 -10.66
CA ARG A 161 7.79 -4.51 -11.29
C ARG A 161 7.51 -5.31 -12.57
N VAL A 162 6.40 -6.04 -12.58
CA VAL A 162 5.94 -6.78 -13.77
C VAL A 162 4.88 -6.00 -14.57
N SER A 163 4.19 -5.03 -13.96
CA SER A 163 3.07 -4.30 -14.59
C SER A 163 2.98 -2.82 -14.19
N GLY A 164 2.27 -2.03 -15.01
CA GLY A 164 1.83 -0.69 -14.67
C GLY A 164 0.51 -0.62 -13.89
N ASP A 165 -0.19 -1.74 -13.76
CA ASP A 165 -1.42 -1.84 -12.96
C ASP A 165 -1.08 -2.26 -11.51
N PRO A 166 -1.38 -1.43 -10.49
CA PRO A 166 -1.10 -1.74 -9.10
C PRO A 166 -1.76 -3.03 -8.60
N GLY A 167 -2.94 -3.37 -9.13
CA GLY A 167 -3.66 -4.58 -8.77
C GLY A 167 -2.99 -5.84 -9.29
N ILE A 168 -2.40 -5.80 -10.48
CA ILE A 168 -1.58 -6.89 -11.02
C ILE A 168 -0.30 -7.04 -10.18
N CYS A 169 0.39 -5.94 -9.85
CA CYS A 169 1.59 -6.01 -9.00
C CYS A 169 1.28 -6.63 -7.62
N ALA A 170 0.14 -6.28 -7.02
CA ALA A 170 -0.30 -6.84 -5.75
C ALA A 170 -0.54 -8.36 -5.83
N LEU A 171 -1.22 -8.84 -6.88
CA LEU A 171 -1.44 -10.28 -7.09
C LEU A 171 -0.14 -11.04 -7.37
N GLU A 172 0.81 -10.43 -8.08
CA GLU A 172 2.13 -11.02 -8.34
C GLU A 172 2.96 -11.13 -7.06
N ALA A 173 2.84 -10.16 -6.15
CA ALA A 173 3.46 -10.24 -4.83
C ALA A 173 2.93 -11.45 -4.04
N CYS A 174 1.61 -11.67 -4.06
CA CYS A 174 1.01 -12.86 -3.44
C CYS A 174 1.52 -14.16 -4.08
N ASN A 175 1.53 -14.24 -5.42
CA ASN A 175 2.08 -15.39 -6.14
C ASN A 175 3.55 -15.63 -5.76
N THR A 176 4.37 -14.59 -5.64
CA THR A 176 5.78 -14.74 -5.26
C THR A 176 5.93 -15.37 -3.87
N VAL A 177 5.14 -14.93 -2.89
CA VAL A 177 5.12 -15.52 -1.55
C VAL A 177 4.67 -16.99 -1.60
N GLU A 178 3.68 -17.30 -2.42
CA GLU A 178 3.18 -18.68 -2.60
C GLU A 178 4.19 -19.60 -3.28
N GLN A 179 4.91 -19.13 -4.31
CA GLN A 179 6.00 -19.87 -4.95
C GLN A 179 7.21 -20.08 -4.02
N GLN A 180 7.27 -19.35 -2.91
CA GLN A 180 8.29 -19.48 -1.87
C GLN A 180 7.88 -20.43 -0.74
N GLY A 181 6.72 -21.10 -0.85
CA GLY A 181 6.24 -22.08 0.11
C GLY A 181 5.46 -21.49 1.30
N ALA A 182 5.09 -20.21 1.25
CA ALA A 182 4.30 -19.53 2.27
C ALA A 182 2.88 -19.19 1.78
N THR A 183 1.96 -18.82 2.67
CA THR A 183 0.60 -18.42 2.26
C THR A 183 0.48 -16.90 2.25
N ALA A 184 0.08 -16.31 1.12
CA ALA A 184 -0.25 -14.88 1.04
C ALA A 184 -1.43 -14.56 1.99
N GLY A 185 -1.13 -13.96 3.15
CA GLY A 185 -2.09 -13.81 4.25
C GLY A 185 -2.35 -12.37 4.68
N GLY A 186 -1.43 -11.45 4.35
CA GLY A 186 -1.57 -10.05 4.72
C GLY A 186 -0.77 -9.11 3.82
N MET A 187 -1.37 -7.94 3.58
CA MET A 187 -0.81 -6.89 2.76
C MET A 187 -0.80 -5.55 3.49
N PHE A 188 0.32 -4.84 3.44
CA PHE A 188 0.43 -3.44 3.84
C PHE A 188 0.46 -2.53 2.63
N LEU A 189 -0.48 -1.58 2.54
CA LEU A 189 -0.56 -0.63 1.43
C LEU A 189 -0.72 0.81 1.90
N ASN A 190 -0.21 1.72 1.07
CA ASN A 190 -0.60 3.11 1.19
C ASN A 190 -2.11 3.26 0.88
N PRO A 191 -2.87 4.06 1.66
CA PRO A 191 -4.28 4.30 1.38
C PRO A 191 -4.56 4.84 -0.02
N ARG A 192 -3.63 5.60 -0.62
CA ARG A 192 -3.75 6.11 -1.99
C ARG A 192 -3.76 4.97 -3.00
N ASP A 193 -2.79 4.06 -2.91
CA ASP A 193 -2.65 2.93 -3.83
C ASP A 193 -3.83 1.97 -3.69
N TYR A 194 -4.26 1.69 -2.45
CA TYR A 194 -5.48 0.92 -2.20
C TYR A 194 -6.70 1.55 -2.89
N ARG A 195 -6.87 2.87 -2.78
CA ARG A 195 -8.02 3.56 -3.42
C ARG A 195 -7.93 3.51 -4.93
N THR A 196 -6.73 3.66 -5.50
CA THR A 196 -6.52 3.46 -6.93
C THR A 196 -6.92 2.05 -7.35
N MET A 197 -6.44 1.01 -6.65
CA MET A 197 -6.78 -0.38 -6.96
C MET A 197 -8.30 -0.63 -6.93
N VAL A 198 -9.01 -0.09 -5.93
CA VAL A 198 -10.48 -0.17 -5.84
C VAL A 198 -11.17 0.50 -7.04
N GLN A 199 -10.60 1.59 -7.57
CA GLN A 199 -11.18 2.32 -8.70
C GLN A 199 -10.83 1.70 -10.05
N THR A 200 -9.62 1.14 -10.21
CA THR A 200 -9.09 0.74 -11.51
C THR A 200 -9.20 -0.76 -11.78
N SER A 201 -9.38 -1.59 -10.74
CA SER A 201 -9.32 -3.05 -10.82
C SER A 201 -10.29 -3.74 -9.83
N ASP A 202 -10.52 -5.05 -9.99
CA ASP A 202 -11.21 -5.89 -8.99
C ASP A 202 -10.20 -6.59 -8.04
N ALA A 203 -8.92 -6.16 -8.04
CA ALA A 203 -7.84 -6.84 -7.33
C ALA A 203 -8.08 -6.87 -5.81
N VAL A 204 -8.54 -5.77 -5.22
CA VAL A 204 -8.84 -5.71 -3.78
C VAL A 204 -9.86 -6.76 -3.37
N ARG A 205 -10.96 -6.90 -4.13
CA ARG A 205 -12.00 -7.89 -3.85
C ARG A 205 -11.44 -9.31 -3.98
N LYS A 206 -10.62 -9.56 -5.00
CA LYS A 206 -9.99 -10.87 -5.22
C LYS A 206 -9.06 -11.24 -4.07
N LEU A 207 -8.17 -10.34 -3.67
CA LEU A 207 -7.26 -10.50 -2.54
C LEU A 207 -8.02 -10.78 -1.24
N GLU A 208 -9.03 -9.97 -0.92
CA GLU A 208 -9.84 -10.19 0.28
C GLU A 208 -10.61 -11.52 0.22
N SER A 209 -11.10 -11.92 -0.95
CA SER A 209 -11.80 -13.20 -1.14
C SER A 209 -10.88 -14.43 -1.08
N SER A 210 -9.58 -14.26 -1.35
CA SER A 210 -8.57 -15.31 -1.18
C SER A 210 -8.00 -15.37 0.25
N GLY A 211 -8.48 -14.51 1.15
CA GLY A 211 -8.08 -14.50 2.55
C GLY A 211 -6.99 -13.50 2.91
N VAL A 212 -6.51 -12.69 1.96
CA VAL A 212 -5.49 -11.66 2.22
C VAL A 212 -6.09 -10.53 3.02
N ARG A 213 -5.52 -10.26 4.20
CA ARG A 213 -5.93 -9.14 5.06
C ARG A 213 -5.18 -7.87 4.66
N ILE A 214 -5.89 -6.85 4.17
CA ILE A 214 -5.27 -5.60 3.74
C ILE A 214 -5.27 -4.55 4.86
N THR A 215 -4.08 -4.20 5.36
CA THR A 215 -3.87 -3.09 6.29
C THR A 215 -3.42 -1.84 5.54
N ARG A 216 -4.19 -0.75 5.71
CA ARG A 216 -3.94 0.52 5.02
C ARG A 216 -3.25 1.50 5.95
N THR A 217 -2.07 1.97 5.59
CA THR A 217 -1.32 2.93 6.41
C THR A 217 -0.47 3.88 5.57
N ARG A 218 -0.51 5.17 5.90
CA ARG A 218 0.30 6.22 5.26
C ARG A 218 1.81 6.07 5.50
N LEU A 219 2.18 5.12 6.35
CA LEU A 219 3.57 4.81 6.68
C LEU A 219 4.22 3.92 5.62
N VAL A 220 3.44 3.19 4.82
CA VAL A 220 3.97 2.57 3.60
C VAL A 220 4.10 3.68 2.55
N PRO A 221 5.27 3.84 1.91
CA PRO A 221 5.44 4.79 0.82
C PRO A 221 4.41 4.57 -0.29
N GLU A 222 4.02 5.64 -0.98
CA GLU A 222 3.20 5.50 -2.18
C GLU A 222 3.96 4.68 -3.23
N ASN A 223 3.23 3.91 -4.04
CA ASN A 223 3.77 2.99 -5.03
C ASN A 223 4.58 1.85 -4.42
N GLN A 224 4.37 1.52 -3.15
CA GLN A 224 5.00 0.38 -2.50
C GLN A 224 3.99 -0.41 -1.69
N GLY A 225 4.25 -1.71 -1.55
CA GLY A 225 3.52 -2.59 -0.67
C GLY A 225 4.45 -3.61 -0.03
N ILE A 226 3.99 -4.21 1.06
CA ILE A 226 4.58 -5.43 1.62
C ILE A 226 3.49 -6.48 1.63
N GLU A 227 3.80 -7.65 1.09
CA GLU A 227 2.94 -8.83 1.13
C GLU A 227 3.66 -9.95 1.90
N GLY A 228 2.91 -10.74 2.65
CA GLY A 228 3.51 -11.92 3.27
C GLY A 228 2.58 -12.76 4.12
N ASP A 229 3.11 -13.92 4.50
CA ASP A 229 2.57 -14.74 5.59
C ASP A 229 3.10 -14.20 6.92
N PHE A 230 2.47 -13.17 7.45
CA PHE A 230 2.92 -12.55 8.69
C PHE A 230 2.70 -13.45 9.92
N ASP A 231 1.74 -14.37 9.86
CA ASP A 231 1.46 -15.32 10.94
C ASP A 231 2.50 -16.44 11.01
N LEU A 232 3.10 -16.81 9.88
CA LEU A 232 4.19 -17.77 9.83
C LEU A 232 5.56 -17.07 9.94
N GLY A 233 5.82 -16.10 9.07
CA GLY A 233 7.13 -15.52 8.83
C GLY A 233 7.60 -14.50 9.87
N THR A 234 6.70 -14.02 10.74
CA THR A 234 7.03 -12.99 11.72
C THR A 234 6.52 -13.28 13.14
N ARG A 235 7.15 -12.63 14.12
CA ARG A 235 6.77 -12.65 15.53
C ARG A 235 6.95 -11.27 16.13
N LEU A 236 5.91 -10.77 16.80
CA LEU A 236 6.01 -9.53 17.57
C LEU A 236 6.17 -9.85 19.05
N PHE A 237 7.37 -9.61 19.59
CA PHE A 237 7.65 -9.76 21.00
C PHE A 237 7.26 -8.49 21.75
N ASP A 238 6.49 -8.63 22.81
CA ASP A 238 6.03 -7.54 23.67
C ASP A 238 6.52 -7.80 25.09
N ALA A 239 7.04 -6.77 25.77
CA ALA A 239 7.44 -6.86 27.18
C ALA A 239 6.27 -7.17 28.12
N GLY A 240 5.02 -6.98 27.68
CA GLY A 240 3.82 -7.18 28.50
C GLY A 240 3.63 -6.12 29.59
N CYS A 241 4.49 -5.10 29.62
CA CYS A 241 4.44 -4.00 30.55
C CYS A 241 4.53 -2.66 29.85
N SER A 242 4.04 -1.63 30.53
CA SER A 242 3.98 -0.30 29.97
C SER A 242 4.20 0.74 31.05
N THR A 243 4.79 1.86 30.69
CA THR A 243 5.11 2.94 31.61
C THR A 243 4.49 4.24 31.15
N VAL A 244 4.07 5.05 32.11
CA VAL A 244 3.63 6.41 31.89
C VAL A 244 4.44 7.33 32.77
N LYS A 245 5.09 8.32 32.17
CA LYS A 245 5.86 9.34 32.86
C LYS A 245 5.12 10.66 32.77
N ILE A 246 5.03 11.35 33.89
CA ILE A 246 4.49 12.70 33.97
C ILE A 246 5.63 13.64 34.36
N GLY A 247 5.71 14.79 33.70
CA GLY A 247 6.65 15.83 34.10
C GLY A 247 6.25 17.19 33.54
N GLU A 248 6.72 18.27 34.13
CA GLU A 248 6.43 19.62 33.65
C GLU A 248 7.07 19.86 32.27
N ALA A 249 6.26 20.33 31.32
CA ALA A 249 6.67 20.61 29.94
C ALA A 249 6.84 22.11 29.67
N GLY A 250 6.19 22.97 30.47
CA GLY A 250 6.23 24.41 30.31
C GLY A 250 4.95 25.09 30.82
N LYS A 251 4.70 26.31 30.34
CA LYS A 251 3.52 27.11 30.69
C LYS A 251 2.63 27.37 29.47
N ALA A 252 1.33 27.36 29.68
CA ALA A 252 0.32 27.79 28.72
C ALA A 252 0.24 29.32 28.65
N THR A 253 -0.46 29.83 27.63
CA THR A 253 -0.63 31.26 27.38
C THR A 253 -1.41 31.99 28.48
N ASP A 254 -2.26 31.28 29.20
CA ASP A 254 -3.01 31.79 30.36
C ASP A 254 -2.21 31.74 31.68
N GLY A 255 -0.93 31.33 31.61
CA GLY A 255 -0.04 31.20 32.75
C GLY A 255 -0.15 29.86 33.48
N GLY A 256 -1.07 28.98 33.10
CA GLY A 256 -1.22 27.66 33.69
C GLY A 256 -0.10 26.71 33.31
N ARG A 257 0.14 25.68 34.13
CA ARG A 257 1.19 24.68 33.86
C ARG A 257 0.75 23.67 32.80
N ILE A 258 1.69 23.27 31.94
CA ILE A 258 1.53 22.17 30.99
C ILE A 258 2.40 21.02 31.46
N TYR A 259 1.79 19.84 31.59
CA TYR A 259 2.46 18.59 31.90
C TYR A 259 2.60 17.74 30.65
N ARG A 260 3.77 17.14 30.45
CA ARG A 260 4.01 16.10 29.46
C ARG A 260 3.59 14.77 30.07
N LEU A 261 2.59 14.16 29.45
CA LEU A 261 2.20 12.78 29.72
C LEU A 261 2.80 11.91 28.62
N GLU A 262 3.84 11.14 28.94
CA GLU A 262 4.53 10.23 28.03
C GLU A 262 4.17 8.79 28.35
N ALA A 263 3.63 8.05 27.38
CA ALA A 263 3.43 6.62 27.49
C ALA A 263 4.52 5.89 26.68
N SER A 264 5.00 4.78 27.22
CA SER A 264 5.93 3.89 26.52
C SER A 264 5.72 2.43 26.85
N PHE A 265 6.10 1.58 25.91
CA PHE A 265 6.18 0.12 26.07
C PHE A 265 7.36 -0.37 25.24
N LYS A 266 7.78 -1.63 25.43
CA LYS A 266 8.93 -2.19 24.72
C LYS A 266 8.48 -3.37 23.88
N GLU A 267 8.93 -3.40 22.63
CA GLU A 267 8.57 -4.46 21.69
C GLU A 267 9.69 -4.71 20.67
N ARG A 268 9.56 -5.81 19.94
CA ARG A 268 10.42 -6.15 18.82
C ARG A 268 9.67 -7.01 17.81
N LEU A 269 9.54 -6.52 16.58
CA LEU A 269 9.16 -7.37 15.45
C LEU A 269 10.37 -8.14 14.94
N VAL A 270 10.25 -9.45 14.82
CA VAL A 270 11.27 -10.33 14.27
C VAL A 270 10.70 -10.99 13.00
N VAL A 271 11.49 -11.02 11.94
CA VAL A 271 11.19 -11.80 10.73
C VAL A 271 11.98 -13.10 10.84
N SER A 272 11.27 -14.17 11.20
CA SER A 272 11.85 -15.51 11.34
C SER A 272 12.02 -16.19 9.99
N LEU A 273 11.12 -15.98 9.03
CA LEU A 273 11.23 -16.53 7.67
C LEU A 273 11.14 -15.38 6.67
N PRO A 274 12.27 -14.78 6.26
CA PRO A 274 12.27 -13.70 5.29
C PRO A 274 11.66 -14.11 3.95
N ILE A 275 11.77 -15.39 3.58
CA ILE A 275 11.18 -15.94 2.36
C ILE A 275 9.63 -15.91 2.36
N ALA A 276 9.00 -15.70 3.51
CA ALA A 276 7.54 -15.60 3.60
C ALA A 276 7.03 -14.16 3.42
N VAL A 277 7.91 -13.20 3.16
CA VAL A 277 7.58 -11.77 3.07
C VAL A 277 8.30 -11.14 1.89
N VAL A 278 7.59 -10.33 1.12
CA VAL A 278 8.15 -9.60 -0.02
C VAL A 278 7.71 -8.15 -0.01
N LYS A 279 8.58 -7.28 -0.51
CA LYS A 279 8.24 -5.89 -0.87
C LYS A 279 7.87 -5.86 -2.35
N CYS A 280 6.89 -5.05 -2.72
CA CYS A 280 6.51 -4.86 -4.12
C CYS A 280 6.44 -3.37 -4.47
N GLU A 281 6.82 -3.04 -5.70
CA GLU A 281 6.67 -1.69 -6.26
C GLU A 281 5.44 -1.61 -7.19
N MET A 282 4.66 -0.55 -7.00
CA MET A 282 3.36 -0.31 -7.64
C MET A 282 3.35 1.06 -8.33
N SER A 283 4.05 1.25 -9.45
CA SER A 283 4.06 2.59 -10.06
C SER A 283 2.80 2.90 -10.87
N HIS A 284 2.23 4.10 -10.65
CA HIS A 284 1.10 4.68 -11.40
C HIS A 284 1.46 5.16 -12.84
N THR A 285 2.68 4.97 -13.33
CA THR A 285 3.12 5.52 -14.63
C THR A 285 2.73 4.66 -15.83
N GLY A 286 1.49 4.19 -15.89
CA GLY A 286 0.95 3.56 -17.09
C GLY A 286 -0.34 4.27 -17.45
N THR A 287 -0.32 5.18 -18.43
CA THR A 287 -1.36 5.29 -19.49
C THR A 287 -1.29 6.51 -20.43
N THR A 288 -0.44 7.53 -20.28
CA THR A 288 -0.55 8.72 -21.17
C THR A 288 0.69 9.12 -21.96
N GLU A 289 1.92 8.91 -21.50
CA GLU A 289 3.11 9.33 -22.26
C GLU A 289 3.57 8.34 -23.33
N GLU A 290 3.60 7.03 -23.02
CA GLU A 290 4.15 6.04 -23.96
C GLU A 290 3.30 5.87 -25.23
N HIS A 291 1.97 5.88 -25.12
CA HIS A 291 1.09 5.78 -26.29
C HIS A 291 1.05 7.07 -27.14
N ARG A 292 1.23 8.25 -26.54
CA ARG A 292 1.26 9.53 -27.30
C ARG A 292 2.49 9.65 -28.19
N ASN A 293 3.63 9.13 -27.72
CA ASN A 293 4.87 9.19 -28.48
C ASN A 293 4.85 8.26 -29.70
N VAL A 294 4.23 7.08 -29.59
CA VAL A 294 4.14 6.11 -30.68
C VAL A 294 3.49 6.70 -31.94
N PHE A 295 2.34 7.38 -31.83
CA PHE A 295 1.66 7.98 -32.99
C PHE A 295 2.48 9.09 -33.66
N PHE A 296 3.16 9.91 -32.86
CA PHE A 296 4.01 10.99 -33.36
C PHE A 296 5.24 10.45 -34.09
N TYR A 297 5.97 9.51 -33.47
CA TYR A 297 7.16 8.91 -34.07
C TYR A 297 6.85 8.20 -35.38
N TYR A 298 5.79 7.38 -35.44
CA TYR A 298 5.44 6.67 -36.67
C TYR A 298 4.82 7.57 -37.75
N GLY A 299 4.05 8.60 -37.37
CA GLY A 299 3.53 9.59 -38.32
C GLY A 299 4.64 10.41 -38.98
N VAL A 300 5.65 10.82 -38.22
CA VAL A 300 6.83 11.53 -38.74
C VAL A 300 7.71 10.62 -39.62
N LEU A 301 7.88 9.35 -39.22
CA LEU A 301 8.60 8.35 -40.02
C LEU A 301 7.95 8.10 -41.39
N ILE A 302 6.60 8.02 -41.46
CA ILE A 302 5.86 7.87 -42.72
C ILE A 302 5.99 9.14 -43.58
N ALA A 303 6.01 10.32 -42.96
CA ALA A 303 6.06 11.59 -43.69
C ALA A 303 7.44 11.92 -44.30
N LEU A 304 8.53 11.41 -43.70
CA LEU A 304 9.91 11.81 -44.03
C LEU A 304 10.76 10.74 -44.73
N GLN A 305 10.34 9.47 -44.79
CA GLN A 305 11.14 8.40 -45.41
C GLN A 305 10.55 7.84 -46.69
N ASP A 306 11.29 7.98 -47.79
CA ASP A 306 10.99 7.37 -49.12
C ASP A 306 11.47 5.91 -49.24
N ASN A 307 11.87 5.29 -48.14
CA ASN A 307 12.49 3.97 -48.17
C ASN A 307 11.42 2.87 -48.25
N ALA A 308 11.38 2.15 -49.37
CA ALA A 308 10.29 1.22 -49.75
C ALA A 308 10.00 0.09 -48.72
N LEU A 309 10.95 -0.22 -47.84
CA LEU A 309 10.80 -1.24 -46.79
C LEU A 309 10.31 -0.68 -45.45
N VAL A 310 10.49 0.61 -45.18
CA VAL A 310 10.08 1.22 -43.90
C VAL A 310 8.62 1.68 -43.94
N LEU A 311 8.15 2.13 -45.11
CA LEU A 311 6.78 2.60 -45.31
C LEU A 311 5.71 1.54 -44.96
N PRO A 312 5.84 0.26 -45.38
CA PRO A 312 4.86 -0.77 -45.04
C PRO A 312 4.88 -1.10 -43.54
N ARG A 313 6.06 -1.15 -42.93
CA ARG A 313 6.22 -1.42 -41.48
C ARG A 313 5.62 -0.30 -40.64
N ALA A 314 5.91 0.95 -40.99
CA ALA A 314 5.35 2.11 -40.30
C ALA A 314 3.83 2.21 -40.52
N SER A 315 3.33 1.88 -41.71
CA SER A 315 1.88 1.83 -42.00
C SER A 315 1.17 0.73 -41.21
N ILE A 316 1.79 -0.44 -41.04
CA ILE A 316 1.26 -1.53 -40.20
C ILE A 316 1.24 -1.08 -38.73
N CYS A 317 2.33 -0.50 -38.21
CA CYS A 317 2.38 -0.01 -36.83
C CYS A 317 1.37 1.13 -36.59
N PHE A 318 1.26 2.07 -37.52
CA PHE A 318 0.27 3.15 -37.45
C PHE A 318 -1.15 2.60 -37.51
N GLY A 319 -1.42 1.63 -38.39
CA GLY A 319 -2.70 0.93 -38.46
C GLY A 319 -3.03 0.22 -37.16
N LEU A 320 -2.09 -0.55 -36.60
CA LEU A 320 -2.26 -1.24 -35.32
C LEU A 320 -2.54 -0.27 -34.16
N ALA A 321 -1.78 0.82 -34.07
CA ALA A 321 -2.00 1.86 -33.07
C ALA A 321 -3.37 2.52 -33.25
N PHE A 322 -3.74 2.89 -34.48
CA PHE A 322 -5.03 3.51 -34.79
C PHE A 322 -6.21 2.59 -34.47
N TYR A 323 -6.10 1.29 -34.79
CA TYR A 323 -7.14 0.32 -34.45
C TYR A 323 -7.21 0.04 -32.94
N ALA A 324 -6.11 0.18 -32.20
CA ALA A 324 -6.12 0.09 -30.73
C ALA A 324 -6.97 1.19 -30.07
N VAL A 325 -7.08 2.38 -30.67
CA VAL A 325 -7.96 3.46 -30.19
C VAL A 325 -9.43 3.02 -30.20
N TYR A 326 -9.86 2.21 -31.17
CA TYR A 326 -11.22 1.67 -31.19
C TYR A 326 -11.50 0.66 -30.08
N GLY A 327 -10.47 -0.05 -29.59
CA GLY A 327 -10.58 -0.88 -28.39
C GLY A 327 -10.75 -0.03 -27.12
N LEU A 328 -9.98 1.06 -27.02
CA LEU A 328 -9.99 1.98 -25.87
C LEU A 328 -11.34 2.71 -25.70
N ILE A 329 -12.00 3.09 -26.79
CA ILE A 329 -13.32 3.74 -26.73
C ILE A 329 -14.35 2.82 -26.07
N ARG A 330 -14.38 1.53 -26.44
CA ARG A 330 -15.30 0.55 -25.82
C ARG A 330 -15.00 0.36 -24.34
N ALA A 331 -13.72 0.23 -24.00
CA ALA A 331 -13.27 0.07 -22.62
C ALA A 331 -13.62 1.30 -21.76
N SER A 332 -13.51 2.51 -22.33
CA SER A 332 -13.91 3.76 -21.67
C SER A 332 -15.42 3.83 -21.45
N ILE A 333 -16.23 3.53 -22.48
CA ILE A 333 -17.69 3.52 -22.37
C ILE A 333 -18.15 2.50 -21.32
N SER A 334 -17.53 1.31 -21.27
CA SER A 334 -17.87 0.30 -20.25
C SER A 334 -17.55 0.71 -18.82
N LYS A 335 -16.63 1.67 -18.62
CA LYS A 335 -16.26 2.18 -17.30
C LYS A 335 -17.07 3.41 -16.86
N THR A 336 -17.57 4.19 -17.82
CA THR A 336 -18.16 5.52 -17.56
C THR A 336 -19.68 5.57 -17.73
N ALA A 337 -20.25 4.68 -18.56
CA ALA A 337 -21.69 4.63 -18.79
C ALA A 337 -22.35 3.54 -17.93
N THR A 338 -23.55 3.83 -17.41
CA THR A 338 -24.42 2.82 -16.80
C THR A 338 -24.79 1.76 -17.83
N SER A 339 -25.05 0.52 -17.40
CA SER A 339 -25.37 -0.61 -18.29
C SER A 339 -26.53 -0.33 -19.26
N GLU A 340 -27.49 0.50 -18.85
CA GLU A 340 -28.63 0.94 -19.66
C GLU A 340 -28.21 1.89 -20.80
N ASN A 341 -27.26 2.79 -20.55
CA ASN A 341 -26.78 3.77 -21.53
C ASN A 341 -25.60 3.25 -22.37
N ALA A 342 -24.82 2.30 -21.86
CA ALA A 342 -23.64 1.76 -22.51
C ALA A 342 -23.98 1.16 -23.88
N THR A 343 -25.06 0.40 -23.98
CA THR A 343 -25.51 -0.24 -25.23
C THR A 343 -25.88 0.78 -26.31
N THR A 344 -26.60 1.84 -25.93
CA THR A 344 -27.01 2.92 -26.85
C THR A 344 -25.79 3.72 -27.33
N ILE A 345 -24.91 4.12 -26.41
CA ILE A 345 -23.69 4.84 -26.76
C ILE A 345 -22.80 3.99 -27.68
N PHE A 346 -22.69 2.69 -27.39
CA PHE A 346 -21.93 1.75 -28.20
C PHE A 346 -22.51 1.57 -29.61
N ALA A 347 -23.83 1.44 -29.72
CA ALA A 347 -24.53 1.32 -31.00
C ALA A 347 -24.34 2.60 -31.84
N THR A 348 -24.56 3.77 -31.24
CA THR A 348 -24.38 5.07 -31.91
C THR A 348 -22.93 5.26 -32.35
N ALA A 349 -21.96 4.98 -31.47
CA ALA A 349 -20.54 5.12 -31.79
C ALA A 349 -20.12 4.21 -32.97
N ASN A 350 -20.61 2.97 -33.03
CA ASN A 350 -20.32 2.06 -34.14
C ASN A 350 -20.93 2.52 -35.47
N VAL A 351 -22.13 3.12 -35.45
CA VAL A 351 -22.75 3.70 -36.64
C VAL A 351 -21.94 4.90 -37.15
N PHE A 352 -21.58 5.83 -36.27
CA PHE A 352 -20.74 6.97 -36.64
C PHE A 352 -19.34 6.54 -37.10
N LEU A 353 -18.80 5.46 -36.53
CA LEU A 353 -17.54 4.88 -36.96
C LEU A 353 -17.63 4.27 -38.37
N GLY A 354 -18.66 3.47 -38.65
CA GLY A 354 -18.91 2.93 -39.97
C GLY A 354 -19.09 4.05 -41.01
N PHE A 355 -19.85 5.09 -40.65
CA PHE A 355 -20.04 6.26 -41.48
C PHE A 355 -18.73 7.01 -41.73
N GLY A 356 -17.97 7.33 -40.67
CA GLY A 356 -16.71 8.05 -40.77
C GLY A 356 -15.65 7.31 -41.57
N THR A 357 -15.55 5.98 -41.41
CA THR A 357 -14.61 5.16 -42.21
C THR A 357 -15.00 5.09 -43.67
N THR A 358 -16.29 4.98 -43.98
CA THR A 358 -16.80 4.93 -45.36
C THR A 358 -16.64 6.30 -46.03
N PHE A 359 -17.01 7.36 -45.33
CA PHE A 359 -16.86 8.74 -45.78
C PHE A 359 -15.39 9.12 -45.95
N GLY A 360 -14.51 8.72 -45.03
CA GLY A 360 -13.07 8.94 -45.10
C GLY A 360 -12.42 8.20 -46.27
N LYS A 361 -12.80 6.95 -46.53
CA LYS A 361 -12.32 6.18 -47.70
C LYS A 361 -12.79 6.80 -49.01
N SER A 362 -14.07 7.17 -49.09
CA SER A 362 -14.66 7.79 -50.28
C SER A 362 -14.02 9.15 -50.57
N THR A 363 -13.96 10.02 -49.56
CA THR A 363 -13.40 11.37 -49.68
C THR A 363 -11.89 11.33 -49.89
N GLY A 364 -11.18 10.42 -49.20
CA GLY A 364 -9.74 10.20 -49.36
C GLY A 364 -9.39 9.72 -50.76
N GLY A 365 -10.09 8.71 -51.30
CA GLY A 365 -9.86 8.23 -52.66
C GLY A 365 -10.16 9.30 -53.72
N TYR A 366 -11.22 10.08 -53.52
CA TYR A 366 -11.57 11.20 -54.40
C TYR A 366 -10.51 12.32 -54.37
N LEU A 367 -10.01 12.66 -53.18
CA LEU A 367 -8.95 13.66 -52.99
C LEU A 367 -7.61 13.18 -53.55
N GLN A 368 -7.26 11.89 -53.41
CA GLN A 368 -6.05 11.31 -54.00
C GLN A 368 -6.00 11.53 -55.51
N ASN A 369 -7.13 11.23 -56.16
CA ASN A 369 -7.26 11.35 -57.60
C ASN A 369 -7.25 12.81 -58.07
N SER A 370 -7.58 13.76 -57.19
CA SER A 370 -7.72 15.18 -57.55
C SER A 370 -6.49 16.03 -57.21
N VAL A 371 -5.71 15.67 -56.19
CA VAL A 371 -4.65 16.55 -55.61
C VAL A 371 -3.24 15.94 -55.72
N GLY A 372 -3.10 14.69 -56.13
CA GLY A 372 -1.80 14.00 -56.21
C GLY A 372 -1.40 13.35 -54.86
N PRO A 373 -0.10 13.10 -54.61
CA PRO A 373 0.35 12.27 -53.49
C PRO A 373 -0.09 12.83 -52.12
N PHE A 374 -0.51 11.94 -51.22
CA PHE A 374 -1.09 12.26 -49.90
C PHE A 374 -0.12 12.87 -48.88
N GLN A 375 1.07 13.28 -49.29
CA GLN A 375 2.12 13.77 -48.42
C GLN A 375 1.64 14.98 -47.58
N ALA A 376 0.84 15.88 -48.18
CA ALA A 376 0.25 17.01 -47.48
C ALA A 376 -0.71 16.61 -46.34
N ILE A 377 -1.44 15.50 -46.49
CA ILE A 377 -2.35 14.99 -45.44
C ILE A 377 -1.56 14.42 -44.28
N TYR A 378 -0.49 13.66 -44.56
CA TYR A 378 0.39 13.13 -43.52
C TYR A 378 1.10 14.25 -42.75
N PHE A 379 1.55 15.31 -43.43
CA PHE A 379 2.07 16.50 -42.78
C PHE A 379 1.02 17.17 -41.89
N ALA A 380 -0.22 17.34 -42.36
CA ALA A 380 -1.28 17.92 -41.56
C ALA A 380 -1.60 17.10 -40.30
N VAL A 381 -1.68 15.76 -40.41
CA VAL A 381 -1.90 14.87 -39.27
C VAL A 381 -0.73 14.94 -38.28
N ALA A 382 0.51 14.94 -38.77
CA ALA A 382 1.70 15.08 -37.92
C ALA A 382 1.73 16.44 -37.19
N SER A 383 1.34 17.53 -37.87
CA SER A 383 1.25 18.86 -37.26
C SER A 383 0.15 18.95 -36.20
N ILE A 384 -1.02 18.35 -36.43
CA ILE A 384 -2.10 18.29 -35.44
C ILE A 384 -1.67 17.44 -34.24
N ALA A 385 -0.99 16.31 -34.46
CA ALA A 385 -0.43 15.50 -33.38
C ALA A 385 0.62 16.27 -32.56
N ALA A 386 1.49 17.04 -33.21
CA ALA A 386 2.46 17.90 -32.53
C ALA A 386 1.78 18.97 -31.68
N LEU A 387 0.75 19.64 -32.20
CA LEU A 387 -0.05 20.60 -31.45
C LEU A 387 -0.74 19.95 -30.25
N ALA A 388 -1.33 18.76 -30.42
CA ALA A 388 -1.92 18.00 -29.33
C ALA A 388 -0.88 17.55 -28.29
N ILE A 389 0.41 17.46 -28.64
CA ILE A 389 1.52 17.24 -27.70
C ILE A 389 1.81 18.50 -26.89
N CYS A 390 1.84 19.66 -27.55
CA CYS A 390 2.21 20.94 -26.95
C CYS A 390 1.11 21.62 -26.12
N ILE A 391 -0.17 21.32 -26.35
CA ILE A 391 -1.30 21.97 -25.66
C ILE A 391 -1.39 21.59 -24.16
N PRO A 392 -1.27 20.31 -23.75
CA PRO A 392 -1.46 19.92 -22.34
C PRO A 392 -0.53 20.56 -21.31
N PRO A 393 0.76 20.83 -21.56
CA PRO A 393 1.59 21.56 -20.59
C PRO A 393 1.19 23.05 -20.45
N VAL A 394 0.41 23.60 -21.38
CA VAL A 394 -0.09 24.99 -21.35
C VAL A 394 -1.45 25.08 -20.66
N LEU A 395 -2.21 23.98 -20.61
CA LEU A 395 -3.51 23.96 -19.94
C LEU A 395 -3.30 23.84 -18.42
N PRO A 396 -3.99 24.65 -17.60
CA PRO A 396 -3.92 24.54 -16.15
C PRO A 396 -4.36 23.14 -15.72
N ALA A 397 -3.55 22.47 -14.91
CA ALA A 397 -3.86 21.16 -14.39
C ALA A 397 -5.19 21.20 -13.64
N GLU A 398 -6.20 20.48 -14.12
CA GLU A 398 -7.38 20.17 -13.31
C GLU A 398 -6.89 19.29 -12.15
N ARG A 399 -6.81 19.89 -10.97
CA ARG A 399 -6.49 19.25 -9.69
C ARG A 399 -7.72 18.66 -9.03
#